data_AF-A0A537SCC4-F1
#
_entry.id   AF-A0A537SCC4-F1
#
_cell.length_a   1.000
_cell.length_b   1.000
_cell.length_c   1.000
_cell.angle_alpha   90.00
_cell.angle_beta   90.00
_cell.angle_gamma   90.00
#
_symmetry.space_group_name_H-M   'P 1'
#
loop_
_entity.id
_entity.type
_entity.pdbx_description
1 polymer ?
#
loop_
_entity_poly.entity_id
_entity_poly.type
_entity_poly.pdbx_seq_one_letter_code
_entity_poly.pdbx_strand_id
1 'polypeptide(L)'
;LVRYAIHYFRDFVLPQKRFREPSESERAALLDLRDALAQLPADASAEDIQQVVYEVGRREPFLDKTGKIKTKDGKPGVALDWFNMLYQVLLGQEKGPRFGSFVALYGLNNTIDMIDGALARSA
;
A
#
# COMPACT_ATOMS: atom_id res chain seq x y z
N LEU A 1 -27.87 2.73 -6.09
CA LEU A 1 -26.67 3.10 -5.30
C LEU A 1 -25.37 3.19 -6.12
N VAL A 2 -25.05 2.23 -7.00
CA VAL A 2 -23.80 2.24 -7.80
C VAL A 2 -23.58 3.53 -8.60
N ARG A 3 -24.62 4.09 -9.24
CA ARG A 3 -24.51 5.35 -9.99
C ARG A 3 -24.14 6.55 -9.11
N TYR A 4 -24.64 6.61 -7.87
CA TYR A 4 -24.28 7.67 -6.91
C TYR A 4 -22.84 7.53 -6.42
N ALA A 5 -22.36 6.29 -6.20
CA ALA A 5 -20.96 6.04 -5.81
C ALA A 5 -19.97 6.48 -6.90
N ILE A 6 -20.32 6.28 -8.18
CA ILE A 6 -19.49 6.70 -9.32
C ILE A 6 -19.43 8.23 -9.44
N HIS A 7 -20.58 8.92 -9.36
CA HIS A 7 -20.60 10.39 -9.38
C HIS A 7 -19.87 10.98 -8.17
N TYR A 8 -20.07 10.41 -6.98
CA TYR A 8 -19.36 10.85 -5.78
C TYR A 8 -17.84 10.68 -5.91
N PHE A 9 -17.38 9.53 -6.42
CA PHE A 9 -15.96 9.30 -6.67
C PHE A 9 -15.40 10.30 -7.68
N ARG A 10 -16.10 10.55 -8.80
CA ARG A 10 -15.66 11.49 -9.83
C ARG A 10 -15.63 12.93 -9.34
N ASP A 11 -16.65 13.36 -8.61
CA ASP A 11 -16.88 14.77 -8.30
C ASP A 11 -16.20 15.21 -7.00
N PHE A 12 -15.89 14.28 -6.08
CA PHE A 12 -15.34 14.61 -4.76
C PHE A 12 -14.05 13.87 -4.41
N VAL A 13 -13.89 12.60 -4.81
CA VAL A 13 -12.70 11.81 -4.45
C VAL A 13 -11.56 12.07 -5.44
N LEU A 14 -11.84 11.96 -6.74
CA LEU A 14 -10.84 12.10 -7.80
C LEU A 14 -10.16 13.48 -7.83
N PRO A 15 -10.86 14.63 -7.67
CA PRO A 15 -10.22 15.94 -7.70
C PRO A 15 -9.31 16.21 -6.51
N GLN A 16 -9.50 15.48 -5.41
CA GLN A 16 -8.68 15.60 -4.20
C GLN A 16 -7.48 14.65 -4.20
N LYS A 17 -7.36 13.74 -5.18
CA LYS A 17 -6.22 12.84 -5.25
C LYS A 17 -4.95 13.62 -5.53
N ARG A 18 -4.05 13.63 -4.55
CA ARG A 18 -2.71 14.21 -4.67
C ARG A 18 -1.69 13.10 -4.53
N PHE A 19 -1.10 12.70 -5.65
CA PHE A 19 -0.05 11.69 -5.67
C PHE A 19 1.27 12.33 -5.27
N ARG A 20 1.85 11.85 -4.17
CA ARG A 20 3.19 12.24 -3.73
C ARG A 20 4.24 11.43 -4.48
N GLU A 21 5.34 12.05 -4.85
CA GLU A 21 6.51 11.32 -5.38
C GLU A 21 7.21 10.55 -4.25
N PRO A 22 7.54 9.26 -4.45
CA PRO A 22 8.32 8.51 -3.48
C PRO A 22 9.79 8.97 -3.48
N SER A 23 10.42 8.99 -2.30
CA SER A 23 11.88 9.13 -2.19
C SER A 23 12.61 7.90 -2.72
N GLU A 24 13.94 7.94 -2.85
CA GLU A 24 14.73 6.79 -3.29
C GLU A 24 14.53 5.55 -2.40
N SER A 25 14.48 5.72 -1.07
CA SER A 25 14.25 4.60 -0.15
C SER A 25 12.83 4.05 -0.24
N GLU A 26 11.84 4.92 -0.48
CA GLU A 26 10.46 4.52 -0.69
C GLU A 26 10.28 3.79 -2.02
N ARG A 27 10.97 4.23 -3.07
CA ARG A 27 11.01 3.53 -4.37
C ARG A 27 11.52 2.11 -4.21
N ALA A 28 12.61 1.91 -3.48
CA ALA A 28 13.13 0.57 -3.20
C ALA A 28 12.11 -0.29 -2.42
N ALA A 29 11.44 0.28 -1.43
CA ALA A 29 10.41 -0.43 -0.68
C ALA A 29 9.16 -0.77 -1.52
N LEU A 30 8.79 0.09 -2.48
CA LEU A 30 7.70 -0.14 -3.42
C LEU A 30 8.06 -1.23 -4.45
N LEU A 31 9.30 -1.26 -4.94
CA LEU A 31 9.79 -2.33 -5.81
C LEU A 31 9.73 -3.69 -5.09
N ASP A 32 10.23 -3.75 -3.86
CA ASP A 32 10.17 -4.98 -3.05
C ASP A 32 8.72 -5.41 -2.76
N LEU A 33 7.81 -4.44 -2.55
CA LEU A 33 6.39 -4.74 -2.39
C LEU A 33 5.80 -5.32 -3.67
N ARG A 34 6.10 -4.71 -4.83
CA ARG A 34 5.66 -5.20 -6.14
C ARG A 34 6.11 -6.63 -6.36
N ASP A 35 7.40 -6.89 -6.17
CA ASP A 35 7.99 -8.21 -6.38
C ASP A 35 7.41 -9.25 -5.43
N ALA A 36 7.23 -8.90 -4.14
CA ALA A 36 6.64 -9.81 -3.16
C ALA A 36 5.16 -10.13 -3.44
N LEU A 37 4.38 -9.14 -3.89
CA LEU A 37 2.99 -9.37 -4.30
C LEU A 37 2.91 -10.26 -5.55
N ALA A 38 3.87 -10.13 -6.48
CA ALA A 38 3.93 -10.96 -7.69
C ALA A 38 4.22 -12.45 -7.41
N GLN A 39 4.73 -12.78 -6.22
CA GLN A 39 4.96 -14.16 -5.79
C GLN A 39 3.73 -14.80 -5.12
N LEU A 40 2.69 -14.03 -4.81
CA LEU A 40 1.48 -14.57 -4.20
C LEU A 40 0.62 -15.33 -5.22
N PRO A 41 -0.09 -16.39 -4.79
CA PRO A 41 -1.07 -17.04 -5.65
C PRO A 41 -2.22 -16.08 -5.98
N ALA A 42 -2.85 -16.25 -7.14
CA ALA A 42 -3.88 -15.32 -7.63
C ALA A 42 -5.12 -15.25 -6.73
N ASP A 43 -5.35 -16.28 -5.91
CA ASP A 43 -6.44 -16.40 -4.94
C ASP A 43 -6.00 -16.12 -3.49
N ALA A 44 -4.82 -15.50 -3.29
CA ALA A 44 -4.33 -15.13 -1.97
C ALA A 44 -5.38 -14.31 -1.17
N SER A 45 -5.53 -14.66 0.11
CA SER A 45 -6.50 -13.98 0.98
C SER A 45 -6.04 -12.58 1.36
N ALA A 46 -6.97 -11.74 1.82
CA ALA A 46 -6.65 -10.41 2.35
C ALA A 46 -5.65 -10.49 3.53
N GLU A 47 -5.72 -11.55 4.32
CA GLU A 47 -4.79 -11.85 5.41
C GLU A 47 -3.38 -12.15 4.89
N ASP A 48 -3.24 -13.03 3.89
CA ASP A 48 -1.94 -13.39 3.31
C ASP A 48 -1.27 -12.18 2.67
N ILE A 49 -2.05 -11.40 1.91
CA ILE A 49 -1.57 -10.17 1.29
C ILE A 49 -1.13 -9.17 2.36
N GLN A 50 -1.93 -8.99 3.42
CA GLN A 50 -1.57 -8.09 4.50
C GLN A 50 -0.28 -8.54 5.19
N GLN A 51 -0.07 -9.84 5.37
CA GLN A 51 1.15 -10.37 5.95
C GLN A 51 2.37 -9.99 5.10
N VAL A 52 2.31 -10.18 3.78
CA VAL A 52 3.36 -9.75 2.85
C VAL A 52 3.62 -8.24 2.95
N VAL A 53 2.57 -7.43 2.96
CA VAL A 53 2.68 -5.96 3.10
C VAL A 53 3.38 -5.56 4.41
N TYR A 54 3.11 -6.28 5.51
CA TYR A 54 3.81 -6.06 6.78
C TYR A 54 5.25 -6.54 6.75
N GLU A 55 5.54 -7.69 6.16
CA GLU A 55 6.91 -8.21 6.07
C GLU A 55 7.80 -7.26 5.24
N VAL A 56 7.28 -6.76 4.10
CA VAL A 56 7.97 -5.75 3.30
C VAL A 56 8.13 -4.45 4.10
N GLY A 57 7.07 -3.96 4.76
CA GLY A 57 7.12 -2.73 5.55
C GLY A 57 8.01 -2.79 6.80
N ARG A 58 8.44 -3.96 7.25
CA ARG A 58 9.26 -4.14 8.46
C ARG A 58 10.74 -3.86 8.20
N ARG A 59 11.04 -2.61 7.83
CA ARG A 59 12.37 -2.09 7.52
C ARG A 59 12.47 -0.61 7.90
N GLU A 60 13.67 -0.07 8.03
CA GLU A 60 13.85 1.39 8.15
C GLU A 60 13.42 2.10 6.85
N PRO A 61 12.83 3.31 6.92
CA PRO A 61 12.51 4.10 8.12
C PRO A 61 11.18 3.71 8.78
N PHE A 62 10.52 2.65 8.30
CA PHE A 62 9.15 2.24 8.66
C PHE A 62 9.02 1.32 9.86
N LEU A 63 10.09 1.04 10.60
CA LEU A 63 9.98 0.28 11.86
C LEU A 63 9.22 1.10 12.90
N ASP A 64 8.33 0.44 13.65
CA ASP A 64 7.75 1.06 14.84
C ASP A 64 8.84 1.22 15.92
N LYS A 65 9.31 2.46 16.09
CA LYS A 65 10.32 2.83 17.10
C LYS A 65 9.72 3.06 18.48
N THR A 66 8.39 3.09 18.61
CA THR A 66 7.72 3.31 19.90
C THR A 66 7.76 2.06 20.79
N GLY A 67 8.02 0.89 20.20
CA GLY A 67 8.02 -0.40 20.89
C GLY A 67 6.62 -0.90 21.29
N LYS A 68 5.56 -0.18 20.89
CA LYS A 68 4.16 -0.53 21.21
C LYS A 68 3.64 -1.65 20.33
N ILE A 69 4.11 -1.73 19.08
CA ILE A 69 3.73 -2.76 18.13
C ILE A 69 4.90 -3.75 18.04
N LYS A 70 4.67 -4.99 18.48
CA LYS A 70 5.61 -6.09 18.36
C LYS A 70 4.90 -7.31 17.79
N THR A 71 5.60 -8.10 16.98
CA THR A 71 5.10 -9.41 16.56
C THR A 71 5.13 -10.38 17.75
N LYS A 72 4.44 -11.51 17.63
CA LYS A 72 4.47 -12.59 18.65
C LYS A 72 5.90 -13.07 18.94
N ASP A 73 6.78 -13.03 17.94
CA ASP A 73 8.18 -13.45 18.02
C ASP A 73 9.12 -12.32 18.48
N GLY A 74 8.57 -11.18 18.93
CA GLY A 74 9.33 -10.06 19.47
C GLY A 74 9.97 -9.13 18.44
N LYS A 75 9.71 -9.32 17.13
CA LYS A 75 10.19 -8.41 16.08
C LYS A 75 9.47 -7.05 16.18
N PRO A 76 10.14 -5.94 15.82
CA PRO A 76 9.47 -4.64 15.76
C PRO A 76 8.27 -4.66 14.80
N GLY A 77 7.25 -3.90 15.16
CA GLY A 77 6.11 -3.65 14.28
C GLY A 77 6.46 -2.73 13.12
N VAL A 78 5.46 -2.46 12.29
CA VAL A 78 5.55 -1.50 11.19
C VAL A 78 4.80 -0.23 11.58
N ALA A 79 5.45 0.92 11.40
CA ALA A 79 4.90 2.23 11.68
C ALA A 79 3.77 2.58 10.73
N LEU A 80 2.85 3.44 11.19
CA LEU A 80 1.73 3.92 10.38
C LEU A 80 2.21 4.65 9.10
N ASP A 81 3.40 5.26 9.15
CA ASP A 81 3.99 5.98 8.03
C ASP A 81 4.22 5.10 6.79
N TRP A 82 4.43 3.78 6.96
CA TRP A 82 4.46 2.84 5.85
C TRP A 82 3.14 2.86 5.06
N PHE A 83 2.03 2.72 5.79
CA PHE A 83 0.71 2.67 5.17
C PHE A 83 0.30 4.04 4.62
N ASN A 84 0.63 5.12 5.33
CA ASN A 84 0.43 6.48 4.81
C ASN A 84 1.19 6.69 3.50
N MET A 85 2.44 6.22 3.40
CA MET A 85 3.23 6.26 2.17
C MET A 85 2.52 5.52 1.04
N LEU A 86 2.06 4.27 1.27
CA LEU A 86 1.32 3.52 0.25
C LEU A 86 0.07 4.27 -0.22
N TYR A 87 -0.70 4.87 0.68
CA TYR A 87 -1.88 5.65 0.32
C TYR A 87 -1.56 6.92 -0.47
N GLN A 88 -0.53 7.65 -0.07
CA GLN A 88 -0.15 8.90 -0.72
C GLN A 88 0.44 8.68 -2.10
N VAL A 89 1.31 7.67 -2.24
CA VAL A 89 2.04 7.41 -3.49
C VAL A 89 1.17 6.63 -4.49
N LEU A 90 0.42 5.63 -4.03
CA LEU A 90 -0.33 4.74 -4.93
C LEU A 90 -1.76 5.19 -5.19
N LEU A 91 -2.40 5.83 -4.20
CA LEU A 91 -3.83 6.14 -4.24
C LEU A 91 -4.13 7.65 -4.22
N GLY A 92 -3.13 8.47 -3.93
CA GLY A 92 -3.26 9.92 -3.79
C GLY A 92 -4.12 10.33 -2.59
N GLN A 93 -4.09 9.55 -1.51
CA GLN A 93 -4.90 9.76 -0.30
C GLN A 93 -4.00 9.79 0.93
N GLU A 94 -4.39 10.52 1.98
CA GLU A 94 -3.60 10.56 3.22
C GLU A 94 -3.70 9.24 4.02
N LYS A 95 -4.84 8.56 3.92
CA LYS A 95 -5.16 7.32 4.61
C LYS A 95 -6.21 6.53 3.83
N GLY A 96 -6.37 5.26 4.16
CA GLY A 96 -7.35 4.38 3.53
C GLY A 96 -7.74 3.20 4.42
N PRO A 97 -8.46 2.21 3.87
CA PRO A 97 -8.86 0.99 4.59
C PRO A 97 -7.63 0.12 4.97
N ARG A 98 -7.82 -1.14 5.34
CA ARG A 98 -6.70 -2.09 5.45
C ARG A 98 -6.16 -2.38 4.05
N PHE A 99 -4.85 -2.21 3.83
CA PHE A 99 -4.26 -2.31 2.48
C PHE A 99 -4.44 -3.70 1.85
N GLY A 100 -4.22 -4.79 2.61
CA GLY A 100 -4.43 -6.16 2.12
C GLY A 100 -5.87 -6.44 1.67
N SER A 101 -6.86 -5.90 2.38
CA SER A 101 -8.27 -6.01 1.98
C SER A 101 -8.57 -5.21 0.71
N PHE A 102 -7.93 -4.05 0.53
CA PHE A 102 -8.02 -3.29 -0.71
C PHE A 102 -7.44 -4.09 -1.89
N VAL A 103 -6.24 -4.65 -1.74
CA VAL A 103 -5.58 -5.44 -2.80
C VAL A 103 -6.39 -6.69 -3.15
N ALA A 104 -6.95 -7.40 -2.16
CA ALA A 104 -7.78 -8.57 -2.42
C ALA A 104 -9.03 -8.24 -3.26
N LEU A 105 -9.62 -7.05 -3.08
CA LEU A 105 -10.78 -6.60 -3.85
C LEU A 105 -10.40 -5.96 -5.19
N TYR A 106 -9.30 -5.21 -5.23
CA TYR A 106 -8.83 -4.52 -6.42
C TYR A 106 -8.12 -5.46 -7.39
N GLY A 107 -7.52 -6.53 -6.89
CA GLY A 107 -6.73 -7.52 -7.61
C GLY A 107 -5.22 -7.33 -7.42
N LEU A 108 -4.49 -8.45 -7.31
CA LEU A 108 -3.03 -8.48 -7.20
C LEU A 108 -2.36 -7.82 -8.42
N ASN A 109 -2.70 -8.27 -9.63
CA ASN A 109 -2.13 -7.74 -10.86
C ASN A 109 -2.41 -6.24 -11.03
N ASN A 110 -3.64 -5.81 -10.77
CA ASN A 110 -4.01 -4.39 -10.82
C ASN A 110 -3.20 -3.55 -9.81
N THR A 111 -2.88 -4.13 -8.65
CA THR A 111 -2.04 -3.48 -7.64
C THR A 111 -0.59 -3.40 -8.07
N ILE A 112 -0.06 -4.46 -8.68
CA ILE A 112 1.29 -4.49 -9.26
C ILE A 112 1.43 -3.40 -10.33
N ASP A 113 0.48 -3.34 -11.28
CA ASP A 113 0.46 -2.32 -12.32
C ASP A 113 0.34 -0.90 -11.75
N MET A 114 -0.41 -0.73 -10.66
CA MET A 114 -0.52 0.54 -9.95
C MET A 114 0.81 0.97 -9.32
N ILE A 115 1.59 0.02 -8.77
CA ILE A 115 2.92 0.29 -8.22
C ILE A 115 3.89 0.64 -9.35
N ASP A 116 3.92 -0.15 -10.43
CA ASP A 116 4.77 0.10 -11.60
C ASP A 116 4.48 1.48 -12.22
N GLY A 117 3.19 1.82 -12.36
CA GLY A 117 2.76 3.13 -12.81
C GLY A 117 3.17 4.28 -11.88
N ALA A 118 3.17 4.06 -10.56
CA ALA A 118 3.66 5.06 -9.61
C ALA A 118 5.17 5.27 -9.73
N LEU A 119 5.93 4.18 -9.86
CA LEU A 119 7.38 4.22 -10.04
C LEU A 119 7.81 4.84 -11.37
N ALA A 120 7.00 4.71 -12.42
CA ALA A 120 7.26 5.32 -13.73
C ALA A 120 6.95 6.84 -13.76
N ARG A 121 5.95 7.31 -13.02
CA ARG A 121 5.61 8.76 -12.96
C ARG A 121 6.69 9.62 -12.32
N SER A 122 7.43 9.05 -11.37
CA SER A 122 8.47 9.75 -10.62
C SER A 122 9.87 9.53 -11.19
N ALA A 123 10.00 8.97 -12.40
CA ALA A 123 11.27 8.62 -13.04
C ALA A 123 11.76 9.74 -13.97
#